data_AF-A0A1D8GFP6-F1
#
_entry.id   AF-A0A1D8GFP6-F1
#
_cell.length_a   1.000
_cell.length_b   1.000
_cell.length_c   1.000
_cell.angle_alpha   90.00
_cell.angle_beta   90.00
_cell.angle_gamma   90.00
#
_symmetry.space_group_name_H-M   'P 1'
#
loop_
_entity.id
_entity.type
_entity.pdbx_description
1 polymer ?
#
loop_
_entity_poly.entity_id
_entity_poly.type
_entity_poly.pdbx_seq_one_letter_code
_entity_poly.pdbx_strand_id
1 'polypeptide(L)'
;MKKFFIIFLVGLIGTVSLIGCTDTKIACELSGFHIIEDTSTLDQEILDWIHETKPSTGLYKNNFDSGNYLLITLGEHKNYAIKKVEVKEDNYGYIFNITVREGESEDRGFNKVLTSPILVKTDYADANYDIRIIYR
;
A
#
# COMPACT_ATOMS: atom_id res chain seq x y z
N MET A 1 -12.14 23.55 56.96
CA MET A 1 -12.20 22.14 56.48
C MET A 1 -13.38 21.98 55.53
N LYS A 2 -13.27 21.03 54.60
CA LYS A 2 -14.22 20.54 53.58
C LYS A 2 -14.08 21.15 52.19
N LYS A 3 -13.36 20.38 51.37
CA LYS A 3 -13.33 20.36 49.91
C LYS A 3 -14.71 19.93 49.39
N PHE A 4 -15.22 20.57 48.36
CA PHE A 4 -16.16 19.94 47.43
C PHE A 4 -15.82 20.37 46.00
N PHE A 5 -15.31 19.38 45.27
CA PHE A 5 -15.19 19.33 43.81
C PHE A 5 -16.60 19.42 43.20
N ILE A 6 -16.81 20.32 42.24
CA ILE A 6 -17.91 20.15 41.28
C ILE A 6 -17.35 20.36 39.88
N ILE A 7 -17.72 19.39 39.05
CA ILE A 7 -17.14 18.95 37.80
C ILE A 7 -17.56 19.88 36.66
N PHE A 8 -16.59 20.17 35.80
CA PHE A 8 -16.72 20.84 34.51
C PHE A 8 -17.71 20.07 33.62
N LEU A 9 -18.87 20.66 33.30
CA LEU A 9 -19.79 20.14 32.29
C LEU A 9 -19.73 21.06 31.07
N VAL A 10 -18.66 20.92 30.28
CA VAL A 10 -18.64 21.48 28.91
C VAL A 10 -19.22 20.41 28.00
N GLY A 11 -20.50 20.61 27.66
CA GLY A 11 -21.11 19.93 26.52
C GLY A 11 -20.39 20.36 25.26
N LEU A 12 -19.50 19.50 24.75
CA LEU A 12 -18.95 19.67 23.42
C LEU A 12 -20.03 19.23 22.43
N ILE A 13 -20.64 20.23 21.80
CA ILE A 13 -21.47 20.09 20.61
C ILE A 13 -20.71 19.27 19.59
N GLY A 14 -21.40 18.26 19.03
CA GLY A 14 -20.84 17.30 18.11
C GLY A 14 -20.11 17.96 16.95
N THR A 15 -18.80 17.74 16.90
CA THR A 15 -18.07 17.75 15.64
C THR A 15 -18.25 16.38 15.02
N VAL A 16 -19.29 16.23 14.21
CA VAL A 16 -19.28 15.24 13.14
C VAL A 16 -18.21 15.73 12.17
N SER A 17 -16.95 15.41 12.47
CA SER A 17 -15.87 15.53 11.51
C SER A 17 -16.09 14.44 10.47
N LEU A 18 -16.99 14.75 9.52
CA LEU A 18 -16.94 14.29 8.15
C LEU A 18 -15.64 14.82 7.53
N ILE A 19 -14.50 14.32 8.01
CA ILE A 19 -13.22 14.48 7.32
C ILE A 19 -13.12 13.25 6.43
N GLY A 20 -13.86 13.33 5.33
CA GLY A 20 -13.56 12.59 4.12
C GLY A 20 -12.26 13.13 3.55
N CYS A 21 -11.15 12.71 4.14
CA CYS A 21 -9.82 12.66 3.55
C CYS A 21 -9.15 11.47 4.23
N THR A 22 -9.46 10.26 3.77
CA THR A 22 -8.49 9.17 3.96
C THR A 22 -7.29 9.55 3.14
N ASP A 23 -6.35 10.26 3.78
CA ASP A 23 -5.00 10.43 3.31
C ASP A 23 -4.54 9.07 2.81
N THR A 24 -4.28 8.96 1.51
CA THR A 24 -3.51 7.86 0.95
C THR A 24 -2.10 8.04 1.50
N LYS A 25 -1.88 7.67 2.76
CA LYS A 25 -0.55 7.41 3.30
C LYS A 25 -0.10 6.09 2.67
N ILE A 26 0.27 6.17 1.40
CA ILE A 26 1.22 5.26 0.79
C ILE A 26 2.45 5.37 1.68
N ALA A 27 2.90 4.26 2.27
CA ALA A 27 4.11 4.24 3.07
C ALA A 27 5.33 4.51 2.17
N CYS A 28 5.54 5.78 1.80
CA CYS A 28 6.66 6.27 1.00
C CYS A 28 7.95 6.42 1.82
N GLU A 29 7.97 6.04 3.09
CA GLU A 29 9.14 6.20 3.97
C GLU A 29 9.41 4.93 4.81
N LEU A 30 9.31 3.75 4.19
CA LEU A 30 9.94 2.56 4.76
C LEU A 30 11.30 2.44 4.07
N SER A 31 12.37 2.70 4.82
CA SER A 31 13.75 2.62 4.31
C SER A 31 13.95 1.33 3.52
N GLY A 32 14.41 1.43 2.27
CA GLY A 32 14.70 0.27 1.42
C GLY A 32 13.52 -0.31 0.63
N PHE A 33 12.35 0.34 0.61
CA PHE A 33 11.25 0.02 -0.31
C PHE A 33 10.77 1.27 -1.06
N HIS A 34 10.77 1.20 -2.39
CA HIS A 34 10.41 2.31 -3.26
C HIS A 34 9.38 1.86 -4.30
N ILE A 35 8.15 2.35 -4.19
CA ILE A 35 7.11 2.09 -5.20
C ILE A 35 7.47 2.85 -6.48
N ILE A 36 7.50 2.14 -7.60
CA ILE A 36 7.77 2.70 -8.92
C ILE A 36 6.45 2.99 -9.59
N GLU A 37 6.14 4.28 -9.75
CA GLU A 37 4.90 4.72 -10.40
C GLU A 37 5.07 5.04 -11.88
N ASP A 38 6.31 5.25 -12.34
CA ASP A 38 6.66 5.53 -13.73
C ASP A 38 7.62 4.45 -14.23
N THR A 39 7.12 3.61 -15.14
CA THR A 39 7.86 2.50 -15.72
C THR A 39 8.69 2.88 -16.95
N SER A 40 8.63 4.14 -17.41
CA SER A 40 9.32 4.59 -18.63
C SER A 40 10.85 4.55 -18.54
N THR A 41 11.37 4.53 -17.31
CA THR A 41 12.81 4.50 -17.01
C THR A 41 13.34 3.11 -16.69
N LEU A 42 12.49 2.08 -16.77
CA LEU A 42 12.88 0.70 -16.48
C LEU A 42 13.58 0.06 -17.67
N ASP A 43 14.54 -0.80 -17.36
CA ASP A 43 15.18 -1.64 -18.37
C ASP A 43 14.16 -2.57 -19.02
N GLN A 44 14.36 -2.88 -20.30
CA GLN A 44 13.44 -3.72 -21.06
C GLN A 44 13.20 -5.09 -20.41
N GLU A 45 14.22 -5.68 -19.78
CA GLU A 45 14.10 -6.97 -19.08
C GLU A 45 13.12 -6.93 -17.90
N ILE A 46 12.97 -5.79 -17.23
CA ILE A 46 12.02 -5.61 -16.15
C ILE A 46 10.60 -5.51 -16.73
N LEU A 47 10.45 -4.77 -17.83
CA LEU A 47 9.17 -4.64 -18.52
C LEU A 47 8.67 -5.98 -19.05
N ASP A 48 9.57 -6.78 -19.62
CA ASP A 48 9.29 -8.13 -20.11
C ASP A 48 8.87 -9.04 -18.94
N TRP A 49 9.59 -9.01 -17.81
CA TRP A 49 9.22 -9.75 -16.61
C TRP A 49 7.83 -9.37 -16.06
N ILE A 50 7.48 -8.08 -16.06
CA ILE A 50 6.15 -7.62 -15.66
C ILE A 50 5.08 -8.20 -16.60
N HIS A 51 5.34 -8.23 -17.90
CA HIS A 51 4.41 -8.74 -18.90
C HIS A 51 4.21 -10.26 -18.80
N GLU A 52 5.27 -11.01 -18.50
CA GLU A 52 5.24 -12.47 -18.35
C GLU A 52 4.64 -12.93 -17.02
N THR A 53 4.68 -12.09 -15.98
CA THR A 53 4.22 -12.47 -14.65
C THR A 53 2.70 -12.66 -14.61
N LYS A 54 2.28 -13.80 -14.05
CA LYS A 54 0.90 -14.30 -14.11
C LYS A 54 -0.15 -13.33 -13.52
N PRO A 55 -1.40 -13.37 -14.02
CA PRO A 55 -2.51 -12.57 -13.53
C PRO A 55 -3.13 -13.10 -12.22
N SER A 56 -2.48 -14.01 -11.48
CA SER A 56 -2.98 -14.45 -10.16
C SER A 56 -2.62 -13.42 -9.09
N THR A 57 -3.33 -13.40 -7.95
CA THR A 57 -2.91 -12.61 -6.79
C THR A 57 -1.62 -13.19 -6.19
N GLY A 58 -0.60 -12.36 -5.97
CA GLY A 58 0.69 -12.82 -5.45
C GLY A 58 1.75 -11.73 -5.33
N LEU A 59 2.90 -12.11 -4.77
CA LEU A 59 4.11 -11.31 -4.71
C LEU A 59 5.24 -12.10 -5.36
N TYR A 60 5.86 -11.48 -6.36
CA TYR A 60 6.95 -12.07 -7.13
C TYR A 60 8.20 -11.23 -6.92
N LYS A 61 9.36 -11.87 -6.73
CA LYS A 61 10.64 -11.20 -6.61
C LYS A 61 11.56 -11.56 -7.77
N ASN A 62 12.32 -10.60 -8.25
CA ASN A 62 13.38 -10.83 -9.22
C ASN A 62 14.53 -9.84 -9.02
N ASN A 63 15.74 -10.29 -9.31
CA ASN A 63 16.97 -9.50 -9.19
C ASN A 63 17.52 -9.26 -10.59
N PHE A 64 17.74 -8.00 -10.92
CA PHE A 64 18.28 -7.54 -12.19
C PHE A 64 19.56 -6.74 -11.92
N ASP A 65 20.33 -6.47 -12.97
CA ASP A 65 21.56 -5.68 -12.84
C ASP A 65 21.28 -4.26 -12.31
N SER A 66 20.10 -3.70 -12.58
CA SER A 66 19.68 -2.38 -12.08
C SER A 66 19.04 -2.38 -10.69
N GLY A 67 18.86 -3.56 -10.07
CA GLY A 67 18.41 -3.70 -8.68
C GLY A 67 17.46 -4.87 -8.44
N ASN A 68 16.92 -4.93 -7.21
CA ASN A 68 15.97 -5.96 -6.80
C ASN A 68 14.55 -5.39 -6.85
N TYR A 69 13.64 -6.17 -7.40
CA TYR A 69 12.26 -5.72 -7.64
C TYR A 69 11.26 -6.75 -7.13
N LEU A 70 10.17 -6.23 -6.60
CA LEU A 70 8.99 -6.96 -6.19
C LEU A 70 7.83 -6.52 -7.08
N LEU A 71 7.10 -7.49 -7.61
CA LEU A 71 5.87 -7.27 -8.36
C LEU A 71 4.72 -7.84 -7.56
N ILE A 72 3.79 -6.99 -7.14
CA ILE A 72 2.62 -7.39 -6.37
C ILE A 72 1.39 -7.31 -7.26
N THR A 73 0.77 -8.45 -7.50
CA THR A 73 -0.40 -8.59 -8.36
C THR A 73 -1.64 -8.86 -7.50
N LEU A 74 -2.77 -8.28 -7.88
CA LEU A 74 -4.07 -8.45 -7.22
C LEU A 74 -5.11 -9.00 -8.20
N GLY A 75 -4.72 -9.94 -9.05
CA GLY A 75 -5.54 -10.33 -10.19
C GLY A 75 -6.85 -11.05 -9.85
N GLU A 76 -7.02 -11.54 -8.62
CA GLU A 76 -8.31 -12.04 -8.10
C GLU A 76 -9.20 -10.92 -7.49
N HIS A 77 -8.69 -9.69 -7.42
CA HIS A 77 -9.34 -8.52 -6.80
C HIS A 77 -9.57 -7.37 -7.79
N LYS A 78 -9.95 -7.71 -9.04
CA LYS A 78 -10.08 -6.74 -10.16
C LYS A 78 -11.07 -5.59 -9.91
N ASN A 79 -12.05 -5.78 -9.04
CA ASN A 79 -13.07 -4.78 -8.70
C ASN A 79 -12.71 -3.94 -7.46
N TYR A 80 -11.47 -4.06 -6.99
CA TYR A 80 -10.99 -3.35 -5.82
C TYR A 80 -9.92 -2.34 -6.18
N ALA A 81 -10.01 -1.15 -5.58
CA ALA A 81 -8.97 -0.15 -5.64
C ALA A 81 -8.02 -0.29 -4.44
N ILE A 82 -6.72 -0.13 -4.68
CA ILE A 82 -5.71 -0.07 -3.61
C ILE A 82 -5.86 1.25 -2.87
N LYS A 83 -6.05 1.19 -1.55
CA LYS A 83 -6.17 2.36 -0.67
C LYS A 83 -4.91 2.61 0.14
N LYS A 84 -4.18 1.55 0.47
CA LYS A 84 -3.00 1.64 1.32
C LYS A 84 -2.09 0.44 1.09
N VAL A 85 -0.79 0.69 1.15
CA VAL A 85 0.25 -0.35 1.22
C VAL A 85 1.09 -0.06 2.45
N GLU A 86 1.21 -1.04 3.34
CA GLU A 86 2.05 -0.98 4.54
C GLU A 86 2.97 -2.18 4.56
N VAL A 87 4.28 -1.97 4.75
CA VAL A 87 5.22 -3.08 4.96
C VAL A 87 5.48 -3.22 6.45
N LYS A 88 5.39 -4.45 6.94
CA LYS A 88 5.74 -4.79 8.32
C LYS A 88 6.89 -5.79 8.30
N GLU A 89 7.93 -5.52 9.07
CA GLU A 89 9.01 -6.47 9.32
C GLU A 89 8.65 -7.40 10.49
N ASP A 90 9.00 -8.68 10.37
CA ASP A 90 8.98 -9.64 11.45
C ASP A 90 10.21 -10.57 11.40
N ASN A 91 10.25 -11.59 12.27
CA ASN A 91 11.38 -12.51 12.35
C ASN A 91 11.60 -13.36 11.09
N TYR A 92 10.64 -13.40 10.17
CA TYR A 92 10.68 -14.21 8.96
C TYR A 92 10.93 -13.38 7.70
N GLY A 93 10.66 -12.07 7.73
CA GLY A 93 10.93 -11.15 6.63
C GLY A 93 9.98 -9.96 6.63
N TYR A 94 9.45 -9.61 5.45
CA TYR A 94 8.57 -8.46 5.26
C TYR A 94 7.18 -8.88 4.76
N ILE A 95 6.14 -8.35 5.40
CA ILE A 95 4.74 -8.57 5.04
C ILE A 95 4.16 -7.28 4.43
N PHE A 96 3.76 -7.35 3.17
CA PHE A 96 3.04 -6.29 2.47
C PHE A 96 1.54 -6.39 2.77
N ASN A 97 1.05 -5.52 3.64
CA ASN A 97 -0.38 -5.36 3.92
C ASN A 97 -0.99 -4.40 2.90
N ILE A 98 -1.78 -4.95 1.98
CA ILE A 98 -2.45 -4.18 0.94
C ILE A 98 -3.91 -4.04 1.33
N THR A 99 -4.29 -2.81 1.69
CA THR A 99 -5.69 -2.48 1.95
C THR A 99 -6.38 -2.16 0.64
N VAL A 100 -7.43 -2.91 0.36
CA VAL A 100 -8.24 -2.79 -0.85
C VAL A 100 -9.67 -2.45 -0.47
N ARG A 101 -10.36 -1.68 -1.33
CA ARG A 101 -11.77 -1.33 -1.13
C ARG A 101 -12.56 -1.57 -2.42
N GLU A 102 -13.71 -2.20 -2.28
CA GLU A 102 -14.64 -2.44 -3.38
C GLU A 102 -15.20 -1.09 -3.84
N GLY A 103 -15.19 -0.87 -5.16
CA GLY A 103 -15.69 0.37 -5.75
C GLY A 103 -15.05 0.65 -7.10
N GLU A 104 -15.78 1.39 -7.94
CA GLU A 104 -15.46 1.63 -9.34
C GLU A 104 -13.98 1.97 -9.55
N SER A 105 -13.36 1.17 -10.41
CA SER A 105 -12.15 1.53 -11.10
C SER A 105 -12.39 2.89 -11.79
N GLU A 106 -11.74 3.92 -11.27
CA GLU A 106 -11.64 5.28 -11.80
C GLU A 106 -12.72 6.31 -11.42
N ASP A 107 -12.21 7.53 -11.24
CA ASP A 107 -12.88 8.82 -11.12
C ASP A 107 -13.71 9.15 -9.87
N ARG A 108 -13.03 9.83 -8.94
CA ARG A 108 -13.39 11.21 -8.54
C ARG A 108 -12.30 11.82 -7.66
N GLY A 109 -11.53 12.75 -8.23
CA GLY A 109 -10.66 13.67 -7.51
C GLY A 109 -9.17 13.49 -7.82
N PHE A 110 -8.40 14.55 -7.61
CA PHE A 110 -6.98 14.73 -7.89
C PHE A 110 -6.01 13.72 -7.21
N ASN A 111 -6.50 12.60 -6.68
CA ASN A 111 -5.73 11.60 -5.97
C ASN A 111 -5.47 10.40 -6.90
N LYS A 112 -4.22 10.24 -7.34
CA LYS A 112 -3.74 9.09 -8.12
C LYS A 112 -4.08 7.79 -7.39
N VAL A 113 -4.82 6.90 -8.05
CA VAL A 113 -5.16 5.58 -7.52
C VAL A 113 -4.04 4.62 -7.91
N LEU A 114 -3.41 3.97 -6.93
CA LEU A 114 -2.50 2.85 -7.21
C LEU A 114 -3.33 1.71 -7.80
N THR A 115 -2.90 1.18 -8.93
CA THR A 115 -3.52 0.03 -9.61
C THR A 115 -2.60 -1.18 -9.52
N SER A 116 -3.20 -2.37 -9.65
CA SER A 116 -2.43 -3.61 -9.78
C SER A 116 -1.99 -3.78 -11.24
N PRO A 117 -0.75 -4.22 -11.52
CA PRO A 117 0.27 -4.63 -10.55
C PRO A 117 1.02 -3.44 -9.91
N ILE A 118 1.48 -3.61 -8.66
CA ILE A 118 2.32 -2.65 -7.95
C ILE A 118 3.77 -3.10 -8.11
N LEU A 119 4.62 -2.24 -8.69
CA LEU A 119 6.05 -2.48 -8.79
C LEU A 119 6.78 -1.77 -7.64
N VAL A 120 7.68 -2.49 -6.96
CA VAL A 120 8.46 -1.98 -5.83
C VAL A 120 9.94 -2.32 -6.05
N LYS A 121 10.82 -1.33 -6.00
CA LYS A 121 12.27 -1.54 -5.89
C LYS A 121 12.65 -1.71 -4.42
N THR A 122 13.53 -2.65 -4.14
CA THR A 122 13.97 -2.95 -2.77
C THR A 122 15.48 -3.10 -2.63
N ASP A 123 15.99 -2.68 -1.48
CA ASP A 123 17.38 -2.85 -1.08
C ASP A 123 17.65 -4.25 -0.49
N TYR A 124 16.61 -5.04 -0.23
CA TYR A 124 16.68 -6.32 0.50
C TYR A 124 16.64 -7.55 -0.43
N ALA A 125 17.69 -7.81 -1.20
CA ALA A 125 17.72 -8.90 -2.20
C ALA A 125 17.32 -10.29 -1.66
N ASP A 126 17.82 -10.64 -0.47
CA ASP A 126 17.70 -12.00 0.10
C ASP A 126 16.56 -12.16 1.12
N ALA A 127 15.74 -11.12 1.31
CA ALA A 127 14.65 -11.21 2.27
C ALA A 127 13.53 -12.16 1.79
N ASN A 128 12.78 -12.68 2.76
CA ASN A 128 11.49 -13.30 2.49
C ASN A 128 10.40 -12.25 2.49
N TYR A 129 9.40 -12.49 1.65
CA TYR A 129 8.30 -11.57 1.44
C TYR A 129 6.98 -12.33 1.51
N ASP A 130 5.99 -11.72 2.13
CA ASP A 130 4.62 -12.20 2.15
C ASP A 130 3.66 -11.05 1.85
N ILE A 131 2.44 -11.40 1.45
CA ILE A 131 1.39 -10.50 1.01
C ILE A 131 0.14 -10.80 1.82
N ARG A 132 -0.46 -9.75 2.38
CA ARG A 132 -1.76 -9.83 3.05
C ARG A 132 -2.72 -8.83 2.45
N ILE A 133 -3.83 -9.34 1.91
CA ILE A 133 -4.91 -8.51 1.39
C ILE A 133 -5.91 -8.22 2.52
N ILE A 134 -6.24 -6.94 2.70
CA ILE A 134 -7.15 -6.45 3.74
C ILE A 134 -8.31 -5.74 3.06
N TYR A 135 -9.51 -6.31 3.16
CA TYR A 135 -10.73 -5.73 2.61
C TYR A 135 -11.32 -4.69 3.57
N ARG A 136 -11.73 -3.53 3.04
CA ARG A 136 -12.39 -2.45 3.78
C ARG A 136 -13.55 -1.85 3.01
#